data_AF-A0A7J3QG89-F1
#
_entry.id   AF-A0A7J3QG89-F1
#
_cell.length_a   1.000
_cell.length_b   1.000
_cell.length_c   1.000
_cell.angle_alpha   90.00
_cell.angle_beta   90.00
_cell.angle_gamma   90.00
#
_symmetry.space_group_name_H-M   'P 1'
#
loop_
_entity.id
_entity.type
_entity.pdbx_description
1 polymer ?
#
loop_
_entity_poly.entity_id
_entity_poly.type
_entity_poly.pdbx_seq_one_letter_code
_entity_poly.pdbx_strand_id
1 'polypeptide(L)'
;MLHLVIADSELETVPAEIASHRVIKWHARKKGRKPTELILNSSLHHPAMNRLKDRERRGRPDIVHFCLLTALDSPLNIEGLMRVYVHTRNNKIMRVNPSVNLPRMYNRFEGLMEQLFMTGGVPPGKPLLTLEDGTLAGLVREIGAKRRIVMTENGERKTLDELFRDMGRDDEVCVVIGGFPHGDFLSNVKSVCTEFVSVYGKPLTAPA
;
A
#
# COMPACT_ATOMS: atom_id res chain seq x y z
N MET A 1 14.56 -8.19 -11.85
CA MET A 1 14.03 -7.60 -10.58
C MET A 1 12.56 -7.24 -10.75
N LEU A 2 11.70 -7.68 -9.83
CA LEU A 2 10.29 -7.27 -9.78
C LEU A 2 10.09 -6.14 -8.76
N HIS A 3 9.50 -5.03 -9.20
CA HIS A 3 9.09 -3.93 -8.33
C HIS A 3 7.57 -3.98 -8.15
N LEU A 4 7.12 -4.32 -6.95
CA LEU A 4 5.70 -4.35 -6.61
C LEU A 4 5.31 -3.03 -5.95
N VAL A 5 4.34 -2.32 -6.54
CA VAL A 5 3.78 -1.08 -5.99
C VAL A 5 2.33 -1.30 -5.58
N ILE A 6 2.05 -1.19 -4.28
CA ILE A 6 0.69 -1.20 -3.73
C ILE A 6 0.19 0.25 -3.74
N ALA A 7 -0.63 0.59 -4.73
CA ALA A 7 -0.96 1.97 -5.06
C ALA A 7 -2.33 2.44 -4.55
N ASP A 8 -2.40 3.74 -4.26
CA ASP A 8 -3.57 4.42 -3.72
C ASP A 8 -4.11 3.74 -2.46
N SER A 9 -3.16 3.32 -1.64
CA SER A 9 -3.41 2.53 -0.45
C SER A 9 -4.18 3.33 0.59
N GLU A 10 -5.20 2.71 1.16
CA GLU A 10 -6.08 3.31 2.18
C GLU A 10 -5.44 3.25 3.58
N LEU A 11 -4.18 3.65 3.62
CA LEU A 11 -3.29 3.79 4.76
C LEU A 11 -3.00 5.27 4.97
N GLU A 12 -3.60 5.85 6.00
CA GLU A 12 -3.44 7.25 6.37
C GLU A 12 -3.63 7.44 7.87
N THR A 13 -3.17 8.56 8.41
CA THR A 13 -3.55 8.97 9.75
C THR A 13 -4.97 9.50 9.79
N VAL A 14 -5.58 9.50 10.98
CA VAL A 14 -6.94 10.04 11.17
C VAL A 14 -6.98 11.51 10.72
N PRO A 15 -7.85 11.85 9.75
CA PRO A 15 -8.00 13.21 9.26
C PRO A 15 -8.44 14.20 10.34
N ALA A 16 -7.92 15.44 10.28
CA ALA A 16 -8.24 16.49 11.24
C ALA A 16 -9.76 16.77 11.36
N GLU A 17 -10.49 16.64 10.24
CA GLU A 17 -11.94 16.82 10.14
C GLU A 17 -12.76 15.87 11.04
N ILE A 18 -12.22 14.69 11.36
CA ILE A 18 -12.88 13.72 12.27
C ILE A 18 -12.13 13.50 13.58
N ALA A 19 -10.97 14.15 13.78
CA ALA A 19 -10.13 13.99 14.96
C ALA A 19 -10.85 14.31 16.28
N SER A 20 -11.83 15.22 16.24
CA SER A 20 -12.64 15.62 17.40
C SER A 20 -13.80 14.68 17.72
N HIS A 21 -14.03 13.63 16.91
CA HIS A 21 -15.11 12.67 17.14
C HIS A 21 -14.87 11.84 18.40
N ARG A 22 -15.94 11.48 19.13
CA ARG A 22 -15.85 10.78 20.43
C ARG A 22 -15.09 9.46 20.35
N VAL A 23 -15.34 8.67 19.30
CA VAL A 23 -14.69 7.36 19.11
C VAL A 23 -13.17 7.51 18.88
N ILE A 24 -12.76 8.54 18.15
CA ILE A 24 -11.35 8.83 17.88
C ILE A 24 -10.66 9.29 19.16
N LYS A 25 -11.24 10.28 19.86
CA LYS A 25 -10.68 10.78 21.13
C LYS A 25 -10.53 9.67 22.18
N TRP A 26 -11.52 8.78 22.27
CA TRP A 26 -11.43 7.61 23.15
C TRP A 26 -10.27 6.68 22.75
N HIS A 27 -10.14 6.35 21.47
CA HIS A 27 -9.07 5.47 20.99
C HIS A 27 -7.69 6.09 21.23
N ALA A 28 -7.56 7.38 20.93
CA ALA A 28 -6.35 8.16 21.12
C ALA A 28 -5.92 8.17 22.59
N ARG A 29 -6.86 8.42 23.51
CA ARG A 29 -6.61 8.36 24.96
C ARG A 29 -6.18 6.97 25.41
N LYS A 30 -6.80 5.91 24.89
CA LYS A 30 -6.43 4.52 25.20
C LYS A 30 -5.00 4.18 24.76
N LYS A 31 -4.54 4.76 23.64
CA LYS A 31 -3.18 4.58 23.12
C LYS A 31 -2.16 5.59 23.67
N GLY A 32 -2.58 6.60 24.44
CA GLY A 32 -1.72 7.68 24.89
C GLY A 32 -1.17 8.56 23.76
N ARG A 33 -1.93 8.71 22.66
CA ARG A 33 -1.54 9.44 21.44
C ARG A 33 -2.51 10.57 21.13
N LYS A 34 -2.11 11.50 20.27
CA LYS A 34 -3.04 12.49 19.69
C LYS A 34 -3.96 11.80 18.68
N PRO A 35 -5.21 12.25 18.53
CA PRO A 35 -6.13 11.75 17.51
C PRO A 35 -5.52 11.61 16.10
N THR A 36 -4.78 12.62 15.64
CA THR A 36 -4.16 12.67 14.30
C THR A 36 -2.89 11.85 14.16
N GLU A 37 -2.39 11.23 15.24
CA GLU A 37 -1.25 10.31 15.22
C GLU A 37 -1.71 8.85 15.07
N LEU A 38 -3.01 8.59 15.14
CA LEU A 38 -3.59 7.28 14.91
C LEU A 38 -3.70 6.99 13.42
N ILE A 39 -3.57 5.72 13.04
CA ILE A 39 -3.95 5.26 11.69
C ILE A 39 -5.47 5.13 11.62
N LEU A 40 -6.05 5.60 10.52
CA LEU A 40 -7.49 5.47 10.26
C LEU A 40 -7.83 3.99 10.01
N ASN A 41 -8.82 3.48 10.73
CA ASN A 41 -9.24 2.08 10.65
C ASN A 41 -10.75 1.97 10.70
N SER A 42 -11.38 1.52 9.61
CA SER A 42 -12.83 1.44 9.48
C SER A 42 -13.45 0.52 10.53
N SER A 43 -12.79 -0.56 10.93
CA SER A 43 -13.31 -1.50 11.94
C SER A 43 -13.57 -0.84 13.29
N LEU A 44 -12.86 0.24 13.61
CA LEU A 44 -13.01 0.97 14.87
C LEU A 44 -13.60 2.38 14.69
N HIS A 45 -13.26 3.04 13.60
CA HIS A 45 -13.55 4.45 13.35
C HIS A 45 -14.78 4.67 12.48
N HIS A 46 -15.44 3.61 12.01
CA HIS A 46 -16.63 3.70 11.15
C HIS A 46 -17.66 4.76 11.58
N PRO A 47 -18.05 4.91 12.87
CA PRO A 47 -19.00 5.96 13.27
C PRO A 47 -18.53 7.39 12.99
N ALA A 48 -17.21 7.65 13.03
CA ALA A 48 -16.62 8.95 12.74
C ALA A 48 -16.52 9.23 11.23
N MET A 49 -16.36 8.16 10.42
CA MET A 49 -16.05 8.25 8.99
C MET A 49 -17.21 8.74 8.12
N ASN A 50 -18.43 8.85 8.66
CA ASN A 50 -19.60 9.37 7.94
C ASN A 50 -19.43 10.79 7.37
N ARG A 51 -18.46 11.55 7.89
CA ARG A 51 -18.13 12.91 7.43
C ARG A 51 -17.02 12.94 6.38
N LEU A 52 -16.38 11.81 6.13
CA LEU A 52 -15.29 11.71 5.15
C LEU A 52 -15.87 11.51 3.76
N LYS A 53 -15.24 12.15 2.78
CA LYS A 53 -15.39 11.76 1.37
C LYS A 53 -14.79 10.36 1.16
N ASP A 54 -15.39 9.57 0.25
CA ASP A 54 -14.95 8.22 -0.13
C ASP A 54 -14.85 7.25 1.06
N ARG A 55 -15.77 7.38 2.04
CA ARG A 55 -15.71 6.67 3.32
C ARG A 55 -15.69 5.14 3.18
N GLU A 56 -16.33 4.62 2.13
CA GLU A 56 -16.43 3.19 1.81
C GLU A 56 -15.09 2.61 1.36
N ARG A 57 -14.19 3.47 0.88
CA ARG A 57 -12.84 3.10 0.47
C ARG A 57 -11.85 3.18 1.63
N ARG A 58 -11.96 4.24 2.44
CA ARG A 58 -10.99 4.64 3.47
C ARG A 58 -10.84 3.68 4.64
N GLY A 59 -9.70 3.82 5.34
CA GLY A 59 -9.47 3.14 6.62
C GLY A 59 -9.30 1.63 6.51
N ARG A 60 -8.71 1.16 5.41
CA ARG A 60 -8.43 -0.27 5.15
C ARG A 60 -6.93 -0.58 5.11
N PRO A 61 -6.16 -0.24 6.15
CA PRO A 61 -4.73 -0.52 6.19
C PRO A 61 -4.43 -2.03 6.32
N ASP A 62 -5.43 -2.86 6.62
CA ASP A 62 -5.35 -4.32 6.61
C ASP A 62 -5.00 -4.88 5.22
N ILE A 63 -5.47 -4.24 4.14
CA ILE A 63 -5.15 -4.65 2.77
C ILE A 63 -3.64 -4.56 2.53
N VAL A 64 -3.05 -3.40 2.87
CA VAL A 64 -1.60 -3.18 2.79
C VAL A 64 -0.85 -4.17 3.66
N HIS A 65 -1.34 -4.42 4.88
CA HIS A 65 -0.72 -5.38 5.80
C HIS A 65 -0.63 -6.78 5.19
N PHE A 66 -1.73 -7.30 4.64
CA PHE A 66 -1.75 -8.62 4.01
C PHE A 66 -0.87 -8.67 2.76
N CYS A 67 -0.96 -7.68 1.86
CA CYS A 67 -0.12 -7.63 0.67
C CYS A 67 1.37 -7.62 1.02
N LEU A 68 1.76 -6.85 2.03
CA LEU A 68 3.16 -6.80 2.48
C LEU A 68 3.63 -8.14 3.07
N LEU A 69 2.83 -8.78 3.91
CA LEU A 69 3.16 -10.10 4.44
C LEU A 69 3.34 -11.13 3.31
N THR A 70 2.39 -11.19 2.37
CA THR A 70 2.46 -12.10 1.22
C THR A 70 3.68 -11.83 0.35
N ALA A 71 3.96 -10.56 0.04
CA ALA A 71 5.10 -10.19 -0.80
C ALA A 71 6.45 -10.46 -0.12
N LEU A 72 6.60 -10.12 1.16
CA LEU A 72 7.86 -10.28 1.89
C LEU A 72 8.17 -11.74 2.23
N ASP A 73 7.15 -12.58 2.44
CA ASP A 73 7.31 -14.03 2.66
C ASP A 73 7.50 -14.79 1.33
N SER A 74 7.45 -14.12 0.17
CA SER A 74 7.58 -14.78 -1.14
C SER A 74 9.03 -15.24 -1.43
N PRO A 75 9.22 -16.35 -2.18
CA PRO A 75 10.55 -16.77 -2.62
C PRO A 75 11.31 -15.68 -3.38
N LEU A 76 10.62 -14.86 -4.19
CA LEU A 76 11.23 -13.75 -4.91
C LEU A 76 11.86 -12.72 -3.98
N ASN A 77 11.21 -12.39 -2.85
CA ASN A 77 11.78 -11.48 -1.87
C ASN A 77 12.98 -12.11 -1.14
N ILE A 78 12.88 -13.39 -0.77
CA ILE A 78 13.96 -14.15 -0.11
C ILE A 78 15.22 -14.20 -0.99
N GLU A 79 15.06 -14.43 -2.29
CA GLU A 79 16.14 -14.44 -3.29
C GLU A 79 16.63 -13.03 -3.68
N GLY A 80 16.09 -11.98 -3.07
CA GLY A 80 16.49 -10.59 -3.31
C GLY A 80 16.01 -10.03 -4.66
N LEU A 81 15.13 -10.73 -5.36
CA LEU A 81 14.61 -10.41 -6.71
C LEU A 81 13.32 -9.58 -6.69
N MET A 82 12.86 -9.15 -5.51
CA MET A 82 11.70 -8.27 -5.34
C MET A 82 12.04 -7.00 -4.56
N ARG A 83 11.39 -5.89 -4.93
CA ARG A 83 11.30 -4.67 -4.13
C ARG A 83 9.84 -4.28 -3.98
N VAL A 84 9.44 -3.90 -2.78
CA VAL A 84 8.04 -3.57 -2.48
C VAL A 84 7.93 -2.11 -2.05
N TYR A 85 6.91 -1.43 -2.57
CA TYR A 85 6.60 -0.04 -2.30
C TYR A 85 5.12 0.11 -2.01
N VAL A 86 4.76 1.09 -1.19
CA VAL A 86 3.35 1.45 -0.96
C VAL A 86 3.17 2.93 -1.28
N HIS A 87 2.31 3.24 -2.24
CA HIS A 87 1.81 4.59 -2.47
C HIS A 87 0.48 4.73 -1.73
N THR A 88 0.38 5.69 -0.82
CA THR A 88 -0.85 5.95 -0.05
C THR A 88 -1.80 6.88 -0.80
N ARG A 89 -3.08 6.91 -0.41
CA ARG A 89 -4.08 7.84 -0.97
C ARG A 89 -3.71 9.32 -0.87
N ASN A 90 -2.83 9.67 0.09
CA ASN A 90 -2.43 11.04 0.39
C ASN A 90 -1.03 11.35 -0.17
N ASN A 91 -0.64 10.70 -1.27
CA ASN A 91 0.65 10.90 -1.96
C ASN A 91 1.85 10.79 -1.00
N LYS A 92 1.90 9.70 -0.24
CA LYS A 92 3.12 9.29 0.48
C LYS A 92 3.65 7.99 -0.09
N ILE A 93 4.96 7.87 -0.18
CA ILE A 93 5.66 6.68 -0.62
C ILE A 93 6.32 6.03 0.57
N MET A 94 5.88 4.81 0.89
CA MET A 94 6.58 3.93 1.81
C MET A 94 7.53 3.03 1.05
N ARG A 95 8.83 3.11 1.35
CA ARG A 95 9.83 2.15 0.86
C ARG A 95 10.05 1.08 1.90
N VAL A 96 10.03 -0.18 1.46
CA VAL A 96 10.10 -1.35 2.32
C VAL A 96 11.43 -2.06 2.07
N ASN A 97 12.27 -2.13 3.10
CA ASN A 97 13.50 -2.91 3.04
C ASN A 97 13.16 -4.41 2.95
N PRO A 98 13.71 -5.17 1.99
CA PRO A 98 13.41 -6.59 1.82
C PRO A 98 13.65 -7.48 3.05
N SER A 99 14.54 -7.05 3.96
CA SER A 99 14.88 -7.77 5.20
C SER A 99 13.97 -7.43 6.39
N VAL A 100 12.98 -6.55 6.21
CA VAL A 100 12.10 -6.15 7.30
C VAL A 100 11.21 -7.31 7.73
N ASN A 101 11.18 -7.59 9.03
CA ASN A 101 10.24 -8.55 9.60
C ASN A 101 9.01 -7.79 10.12
N LEU A 102 7.94 -7.75 9.32
CA LEU A 102 6.71 -7.06 9.71
C LEU A 102 5.92 -7.83 10.77
N PRO A 103 5.28 -7.14 11.73
CA PRO A 103 4.43 -7.82 12.70
C PRO A 103 3.26 -8.53 12.01
N ARG A 104 3.12 -9.85 12.23
CA ARG A 104 1.96 -10.62 11.73
C ARG A 104 0.64 -10.26 12.42
N MET A 105 0.72 -9.81 13.67
CA MET A 105 -0.45 -9.34 14.42
C MET A 105 -0.80 -7.91 13.98
N TYR A 106 -2.01 -7.73 13.46
CA TYR A 106 -2.45 -6.46 12.88
C TYR A 106 -2.33 -5.26 13.85
N ASN A 107 -2.67 -5.42 15.12
CA ASN A 107 -2.53 -4.35 16.12
C ASN A 107 -1.07 -3.88 16.30
N ARG A 108 -0.09 -4.78 16.15
CA ARG A 108 1.33 -4.43 16.18
C ARG A 108 1.76 -3.73 14.88
N PHE A 109 1.23 -4.17 13.74
CA PHE A 109 1.44 -3.48 12.47
C PHE A 109 0.86 -2.06 12.49
N GLU A 110 -0.36 -1.89 13.01
CA GLU A 110 -1.00 -0.58 13.16
C GLU A 110 -0.13 0.37 14.01
N GLY A 111 0.37 -0.09 15.16
CA GLY A 111 1.28 0.71 15.99
C GLY A 111 2.61 1.07 15.31
N LEU A 112 3.16 0.16 14.48
CA LEU A 112 4.35 0.42 13.67
C LEU A 112 4.08 1.47 12.59
N MET A 113 2.92 1.41 11.92
CA MET A 113 2.51 2.42 10.94
C MET A 113 2.28 3.77 11.60
N GLU A 114 1.64 3.82 12.76
CA GLU A 114 1.51 5.07 13.54
C GLU A 114 2.89 5.67 13.84
N GLN A 115 3.88 4.85 14.22
CA GLN A 115 5.26 5.31 14.42
C GLN A 115 5.89 5.82 13.12
N LEU A 116 5.79 5.06 12.04
CA LEU A 116 6.34 5.42 10.74
C LEU A 116 5.78 6.76 10.24
N PHE A 117 4.48 7.01 10.36
CA PHE A 117 3.86 8.28 9.96
C PHE A 117 4.32 9.46 10.81
N MET A 118 4.65 9.24 12.09
CA MET A 118 5.17 10.30 12.96
C MET A 118 6.64 10.61 12.71
N THR A 119 7.47 9.59 12.44
CA THR A 119 8.93 9.74 12.39
C THR A 119 9.51 9.77 10.97
N GLY A 120 8.75 9.37 9.95
CA GLY A 120 9.22 9.23 8.58
C GLY A 120 10.12 8.01 8.33
N GLY A 121 10.53 7.30 9.39
CA GLY A 121 11.34 6.09 9.26
C GLY A 121 11.40 5.26 10.55
N VAL A 122 11.39 3.94 10.40
CA VAL A 122 11.47 2.97 11.50
C VAL A 122 12.35 1.76 11.14
N PRO A 123 13.19 1.26 12.07
CA PRO A 123 13.53 1.85 13.37
C PRO A 123 14.40 3.12 13.23
N PRO A 124 14.59 3.90 14.31
CA PRO A 124 15.53 5.03 14.31
C PRO A 124 16.95 4.62 13.92
N GLY A 125 17.69 5.53 13.28
CA GLY A 125 19.07 5.30 12.83
C GLY A 125 19.14 4.57 11.49
N LYS A 126 18.92 3.25 11.47
CA LYS A 126 18.93 2.44 10.25
C LYS A 126 17.50 2.00 9.89
N PRO A 127 16.70 2.85 9.24
CA PRO A 127 15.32 2.54 8.94
C PRO A 127 15.21 1.38 7.95
N LEU A 128 14.26 0.49 8.23
CA LEU A 128 13.83 -0.61 7.36
C LEU A 128 12.54 -0.26 6.62
N LEU A 129 11.76 0.69 7.17
CA LEU A 129 10.66 1.35 6.48
C LEU A 129 10.95 2.84 6.48
N THR A 130 10.77 3.50 5.34
CA THR A 130 10.78 4.96 5.24
C THR A 130 9.49 5.44 4.61
N LEU A 131 9.05 6.64 4.96
CA LEU A 131 7.85 7.27 4.46
C LEU A 131 8.15 8.73 4.12
N GLU A 132 7.91 9.11 2.88
CA GLU A 132 8.12 10.47 2.38
C GLU A 132 6.95 10.91 1.50
N ASP A 133 6.84 12.22 1.26
CA ASP A 133 5.86 12.74 0.30
C ASP A 133 6.30 12.41 -1.13
N GLY A 134 5.37 11.89 -1.93
CA GLY A 134 5.66 11.48 -3.30
C GLY A 134 4.42 10.91 -4.00
N THR A 135 4.35 11.13 -5.31
CA THR A 135 3.24 10.65 -6.15
C THR A 135 3.54 9.28 -6.72
N LEU A 136 2.49 8.50 -7.03
CA LEU A 136 2.63 7.24 -7.77
C LEU A 136 3.41 7.42 -9.08
N ALA A 137 3.12 8.48 -9.82
CA ALA A 137 3.78 8.79 -11.07
C ALA A 137 5.27 9.07 -10.90
N GLY A 138 5.66 9.74 -9.81
CA GLY A 138 7.06 9.95 -9.44
C GLY A 138 7.76 8.63 -9.16
N LEU A 139 7.17 7.80 -8.28
CA LEU A 139 7.72 6.50 -7.91
C LEU A 139 7.91 5.57 -9.13
N VAL A 140 6.90 5.45 -9.99
CA VAL A 140 6.97 4.57 -11.18
C VAL A 140 8.07 5.04 -12.15
N ARG A 141 8.30 6.35 -12.28
CA ARG A 141 9.40 6.89 -13.10
C ARG A 141 10.76 6.69 -12.45
N GLU A 142 10.87 6.86 -11.14
CA GLU A 142 12.09 6.59 -10.36
C GLU A 142 12.52 5.13 -10.49
N ILE A 143 11.56 4.19 -10.41
CA ILE A 143 11.83 2.77 -10.62
C ILE A 143 12.44 2.49 -12.00
N GLY A 144 12.06 3.26 -13.04
CA GLY A 144 12.70 3.20 -14.35
C GLY A 144 12.47 1.91 -15.16
N ALA A 145 11.69 0.96 -14.64
CA ALA A 145 11.38 -0.30 -15.32
C ALA A 145 10.72 -0.04 -16.68
N LYS A 146 11.24 -0.67 -17.74
CA LYS A 146 10.69 -0.54 -19.10
C LYS A 146 9.26 -1.05 -19.17
N ARG A 147 9.00 -2.15 -18.46
CA ARG A 147 7.71 -2.82 -18.44
C ARG A 147 6.94 -2.45 -17.18
N ARG A 148 5.78 -1.82 -17.35
CA ARG A 148 4.99 -1.23 -16.27
C ARG A 148 3.54 -1.70 -16.38
N ILE A 149 3.18 -2.66 -15.55
CA ILE A 149 1.93 -3.42 -15.62
C ILE A 149 1.03 -2.96 -14.48
N VAL A 150 -0.23 -2.67 -14.78
CA VAL A 150 -1.28 -2.43 -13.78
C VAL A 150 -2.19 -3.65 -13.77
N MET A 151 -2.39 -4.23 -12.59
CA MET A 151 -3.40 -5.27 -12.41
C MET A 151 -4.77 -4.61 -12.21
N THR A 152 -5.71 -4.92 -13.11
CA THR A 152 -7.07 -4.36 -13.08
C THR A 152 -8.06 -5.34 -13.73
N GLU A 153 -9.28 -5.39 -13.22
CA GLU A 153 -10.35 -6.23 -13.79
C GLU A 153 -10.71 -5.85 -15.24
N ASN A 154 -10.51 -4.59 -15.60
CA ASN A 154 -10.81 -4.02 -16.93
C ASN A 154 -9.63 -4.16 -17.92
N GLY A 155 -8.59 -4.91 -17.56
CA GLY A 155 -7.39 -5.11 -18.36
C GLY A 155 -7.54 -6.22 -19.41
N GLU A 156 -6.52 -6.34 -20.26
CA GLU A 156 -6.36 -7.46 -21.18
C GLU A 156 -6.21 -8.77 -20.37
N ARG A 157 -6.99 -9.80 -20.71
CA ARG A 157 -6.93 -11.07 -19.98
C ARG A 157 -5.67 -11.84 -20.33
N LYS A 158 -4.83 -12.10 -19.31
CA LYS A 158 -3.60 -12.91 -19.45
C LYS A 158 -3.41 -13.80 -18.23
N THR A 159 -2.89 -14.98 -18.45
CA THR A 159 -2.34 -15.82 -17.37
C THR A 159 -1.02 -15.23 -16.86
N LEU A 160 -0.61 -15.61 -15.64
CA LEU A 160 0.70 -15.19 -15.10
C LEU A 160 1.85 -15.72 -15.95
N ASP A 161 1.72 -16.94 -16.48
CA ASP A 161 2.72 -17.54 -17.36
C ASP A 161 2.87 -16.74 -18.65
N GLU A 162 1.78 -16.35 -19.31
CA GLU A 162 1.83 -15.45 -20.47
C GLU A 162 2.40 -14.09 -20.11
N LEU A 163 2.07 -13.58 -18.92
CA LEU A 163 2.54 -12.28 -18.49
C LEU A 163 4.06 -12.29 -18.33
N PHE A 164 4.65 -13.34 -17.79
CA PHE A 164 6.06 -13.36 -17.40
C PHE A 164 6.95 -14.29 -18.24
N ARG A 165 6.42 -14.92 -19.30
CA ARG A 165 7.11 -15.90 -20.15
C ARG A 165 8.49 -15.48 -20.64
N ASP A 166 8.58 -14.26 -21.14
CA ASP A 166 9.79 -13.75 -21.82
C ASP A 166 10.69 -12.92 -20.89
N MET A 167 10.47 -13.01 -19.57
CA MET A 167 11.30 -12.30 -18.60
C MET A 167 12.41 -13.19 -18.03
N GLY A 168 13.64 -12.72 -18.14
CA GLY A 168 14.81 -13.25 -17.46
C GLY A 168 15.00 -12.66 -16.06
N ARG A 169 16.05 -13.13 -15.37
CA ARG A 169 16.40 -12.69 -14.00
C ARG A 169 16.82 -11.21 -13.94
N ASP A 170 17.44 -10.73 -15.00
CA ASP A 170 18.00 -9.38 -15.11
C ASP A 170 16.98 -8.35 -15.59
N ASP A 171 15.80 -8.78 -16.04
CA ASP A 171 14.75 -7.87 -16.51
C ASP A 171 14.09 -7.13 -15.34
N GLU A 172 13.87 -5.84 -15.51
CA GLU A 172 13.13 -5.00 -14.56
C GLU A 172 11.69 -4.82 -14.97
N VAL A 173 10.78 -5.21 -14.09
CA VAL A 173 9.34 -5.04 -14.27
C VAL A 173 8.73 -4.34 -13.06
N CYS A 174 7.88 -3.35 -13.32
CA CYS A 174 7.09 -2.69 -12.29
C CYS A 174 5.64 -3.17 -12.40
N VAL A 175 5.14 -3.78 -11.33
CA VAL A 175 3.76 -4.25 -11.22
C VAL A 175 3.05 -3.39 -10.19
N VAL A 176 1.94 -2.77 -10.61
CA VAL A 176 1.10 -1.90 -9.79
C VAL A 176 -0.20 -2.62 -9.47
N ILE A 177 -0.52 -2.75 -8.19
CA ILE A 177 -1.79 -3.30 -7.68
C ILE A 177 -2.51 -2.25 -6.83
N GLY A 178 -3.83 -2.34 -6.71
CA GLY A 178 -4.62 -1.42 -5.87
C GLY A 178 -4.54 -1.77 -4.38
N GLY A 179 -4.25 -0.80 -3.52
CA GLY A 179 -4.23 -0.93 -2.06
C GLY A 179 -5.54 -0.54 -1.37
N PHE A 180 -6.67 -0.75 -2.05
CA PHE A 180 -7.98 -0.24 -1.66
C PHE A 180 -9.07 -1.30 -1.87
N PRO A 181 -10.20 -1.25 -1.12
CA PRO A 181 -11.23 -2.29 -1.18
C PRO A 181 -12.20 -2.14 -2.37
N HIS A 182 -12.43 -0.91 -2.83
CA HIS A 182 -13.50 -0.57 -3.77
C HIS A 182 -13.09 0.60 -4.68
N GLY A 183 -13.71 0.66 -5.85
CA GLY A 183 -13.47 1.71 -6.85
C GLY A 183 -12.28 1.40 -7.76
N ASP A 184 -11.78 2.44 -8.43
CA ASP A 184 -10.63 2.38 -9.35
C ASP A 184 -9.48 3.25 -8.83
N PHE A 185 -8.30 3.24 -9.45
CA PHE A 185 -7.18 4.07 -9.05
C PHE A 185 -7.56 5.56 -9.01
N LEU A 186 -7.20 6.23 -7.91
CA LEU A 186 -7.28 7.70 -7.79
C LEU A 186 -6.14 8.36 -8.58
N SER A 187 -4.98 7.70 -8.62
CA SER A 187 -3.83 8.12 -9.40
C SER A 187 -4.06 7.86 -10.89
N ASN A 188 -3.54 8.77 -11.74
CA ASN A 188 -3.58 8.59 -13.19
C ASN A 188 -2.54 7.55 -13.65
N VAL A 189 -2.81 6.27 -13.40
CA VAL A 189 -1.96 5.14 -13.77
C VAL A 189 -1.73 5.04 -15.28
N LYS A 190 -2.69 5.48 -16.10
CA LYS A 190 -2.59 5.51 -17.58
C LYS A 190 -1.48 6.42 -18.10
N SER A 191 -1.07 7.41 -17.30
CA SER A 191 0.03 8.32 -17.69
C SER A 191 1.43 7.72 -17.51
N VAL A 192 1.55 6.64 -16.72
CA VAL A 192 2.85 6.12 -16.26
C VAL A 192 3.00 4.61 -16.47
N CYS A 193 1.93 3.89 -16.75
CA CYS A 193 1.95 2.45 -17.00
C CYS A 193 1.56 2.14 -18.44
N THR A 194 2.08 1.03 -18.96
CA THR A 194 1.97 0.66 -20.38
C THR A 194 1.02 -0.50 -20.63
N GLU A 195 0.88 -1.39 -19.66
CA GLU A 195 0.06 -2.60 -19.76
C GLU A 195 -1.00 -2.62 -18.66
N PHE A 196 -2.23 -2.98 -19.01
CA PHE A 196 -3.34 -3.16 -18.09
C PHE A 196 -3.81 -4.59 -18.22
N VAL A 197 -3.70 -5.37 -17.15
CA VAL A 197 -3.83 -6.83 -17.21
C VAL A 197 -4.85 -7.32 -16.18
N SER A 198 -5.71 -8.22 -16.64
CA SER A 198 -6.67 -8.96 -15.81
C SER A 198 -6.24 -10.43 -15.75
N VAL A 199 -5.91 -10.91 -14.55
CA VAL A 199 -5.42 -12.29 -14.36
C VAL A 199 -6.55 -13.30 -14.08
N TYR A 200 -7.77 -12.81 -13.86
CA TYR A 200 -8.92 -13.67 -13.55
C TYR A 200 -10.23 -13.08 -14.08
N GLY A 201 -11.24 -13.94 -14.24
CA GLY A 201 -12.51 -13.52 -14.83
C GLY A 201 -13.46 -12.78 -13.90
N LYS A 202 -13.05 -12.55 -12.66
CA LYS A 202 -13.79 -11.84 -11.62
C LYS A 202 -12.83 -10.96 -10.84
N PRO A 203 -13.34 -9.90 -10.16
CA PRO A 203 -12.52 -9.10 -9.27
C PRO A 203 -11.87 -9.99 -8.19
N LEU A 204 -10.57 -9.79 -7.98
CA LEU A 204 -9.80 -10.43 -6.91
C LEU A 204 -9.49 -9.42 -5.80
N THR A 205 -9.18 -9.91 -4.62
CA THR A 205 -8.61 -9.08 -3.57
C THR A 205 -7.15 -8.77 -3.88
N ALA A 206 -6.64 -7.63 -3.43
CA ALA A 206 -5.26 -7.23 -3.68
C ALA A 206 -4.18 -8.24 -3.23
N PRO A 207 -4.36 -9.02 -2.13
CA PRO A 207 -3.38 -10.03 -1.73
C PRO A 207 -3.45 -11.37 -2.49
N ALA A 208 -4.44 -11.57 -3.37
CA ALA A 208 -4.66 -12.84 -4.09
C ALA A 208 -3.76 -12.97 -5.32
#